data_AF-A0A2E8GU50-F1
#
_entry.id   AF-A0A2E8GU50-F1
#
_cell.length_a   1.000
_cell.length_b   1.000
_cell.length_c   1.000
_cell.angle_alpha   90.00
_cell.angle_beta   90.00
_cell.angle_gamma   90.00
#
_symmetry.space_group_name_H-M   'P 1'
#
loop_
_entity.id
_entity.type
_entity.pdbx_description
1 polymer ?
#
loop_
_entity_poly.entity_id
_entity_poly.type
_entity_poly.pdbx_seq_one_letter_code
_entity_poly.pdbx_strand_id
1 'polypeptide(L)'
;MISCYLLTGCSLLLFILTGIQGYFQFPVFGLNHPALALLTASIYLFTESLITFFFVGAGADIKQYMAEGLAEETDYNQSILIKKKLYPPTMLNILLVIIVFIIGGAVDTNIFPSWPHGLLYVITLVHFLKMIKTQNSCFKETVAIRINIAEKGNAGNQPQSS
;
A
#
# COMPACT_ATOMS: atom_id res chain seq x y z
N MET A 1 4.72 9.84 -3.60
CA MET A 1 4.91 9.54 -2.16
C MET A 1 3.89 10.24 -1.27
N ILE A 2 3.76 11.57 -1.28
CA ILE A 2 2.79 12.31 -0.45
C ILE A 2 1.36 11.84 -0.70
N SER A 3 0.95 11.72 -1.97
CA SER A 3 -0.37 11.20 -2.33
C SER A 3 -0.62 9.79 -1.80
N CYS A 4 0.39 8.90 -1.86
CA CYS A 4 0.28 7.55 -1.29
C CYS A 4 0.00 7.59 0.21
N TYR A 5 0.75 8.40 0.98
CA TYR A 5 0.51 8.52 2.42
C TYR A 5 -0.87 9.09 2.76
N LEU A 6 -1.31 10.12 2.03
CA LEU A 6 -2.63 10.71 2.22
C LEU A 6 -3.73 9.69 1.97
N LEU A 7 -3.64 8.94 0.86
CA LEU A 7 -4.62 7.92 0.50
C LEU A 7 -4.58 6.70 1.42
N THR A 8 -3.41 6.27 1.90
CA THR A 8 -3.29 5.21 2.90
C THR A 8 -3.96 5.63 4.21
N GLY A 9 -3.73 6.87 4.66
CA GLY A 9 -4.41 7.42 5.84
C GLY A 9 -5.92 7.47 5.67
N CYS A 10 -6.39 7.97 4.53
CA CYS A 10 -7.82 7.99 4.18
C CYS A 10 -8.42 6.58 4.16
N SER A 11 -7.75 5.62 3.50
CA SER A 11 -8.18 4.23 3.42
C SER A 11 -8.26 3.57 4.80
N LEU A 12 -7.28 3.83 5.67
CA LEU A 12 -7.29 3.31 7.04
C LEU A 12 -8.45 3.88 7.85
N LEU A 13 -8.70 5.20 7.75
CA LEU A 13 -9.82 5.85 8.43
C LEU A 13 -11.17 5.31 7.95
N LEU A 14 -11.35 5.16 6.63
CA LEU A 14 -12.55 4.57 6.04
C LEU A 14 -12.74 3.11 6.46
N PHE A 15 -11.66 2.33 6.54
CA PHE A 15 -11.71 0.94 6.98
C PHE A 15 -12.07 0.79 8.46
N ILE A 16 -11.57 1.68 9.31
CA ILE A 16 -11.97 1.75 10.73
C ILE A 16 -13.43 2.17 10.84
N LEU A 17 -13.83 3.23 10.13
CA LEU A 17 -15.19 3.77 10.16
C LEU A 17 -16.22 2.73 9.69
N THR A 18 -15.92 2.00 8.62
CA THR A 18 -16.74 0.89 8.13
C THR A 18 -16.89 -0.22 9.15
N GLY A 19 -15.79 -0.60 9.82
CA GLY A 19 -15.85 -1.61 10.89
C GLY A 19 -16.74 -1.17 12.05
N ILE A 20 -16.55 0.06 12.55
CA ILE A 20 -17.39 0.64 13.61
C ILE A 20 -18.85 0.67 13.16
N GLN A 21 -19.12 1.07 11.91
CA GLN A 21 -20.47 1.05 11.36
C GLN A 21 -21.08 -0.35 11.36
N GLY A 22 -20.31 -1.39 11.04
CA GLY A 22 -20.78 -2.78 11.06
C GLY A 22 -21.17 -3.27 12.46
N TYR A 23 -20.49 -2.81 13.51
CA TYR A 23 -20.84 -3.17 14.89
C TYR A 23 -22.02 -2.38 15.47
N PHE A 24 -22.10 -1.08 15.17
CA PHE A 24 -23.08 -0.18 15.81
C PHE A 24 -24.28 0.20 14.92
N GLN A 25 -24.26 -0.19 13.63
CA GLN A 25 -25.39 -0.07 12.70
C GLN A 25 -25.96 1.36 12.57
N PHE A 26 -25.10 2.38 12.57
CA PHE A 26 -25.50 3.79 12.35
C PHE A 26 -25.25 4.22 10.90
N PRO A 27 -26.00 5.20 10.36
CA PRO A 27 -25.72 5.75 9.05
C PRO A 27 -24.49 6.67 9.10
N VAL A 28 -23.60 6.52 8.12
CA VAL A 28 -22.41 7.38 7.95
C VAL A 28 -22.58 8.14 6.65
N PHE A 29 -22.66 9.48 6.71
CA PHE A 29 -22.94 10.32 5.54
C PHE A 29 -24.20 9.90 4.74
N GLY A 30 -25.20 9.31 5.41
CA GLY A 30 -26.40 8.78 4.78
C GLY A 30 -26.21 7.43 4.06
N LEU A 31 -25.01 6.85 4.08
CA LEU A 31 -24.74 5.53 3.53
C LEU A 31 -25.02 4.43 4.56
N ASN A 32 -25.64 3.35 4.09
CA ASN A 32 -25.74 2.10 4.85
C ASN A 32 -24.40 1.35 4.85
N HIS A 33 -24.29 0.33 5.71
CA HIS A 33 -23.04 -0.40 5.89
C HIS A 33 -22.47 -1.02 4.60
N PRO A 34 -23.27 -1.74 3.76
CA PRO A 34 -22.76 -2.29 2.50
C PRO A 34 -22.23 -1.22 1.54
N ALA A 35 -22.92 -0.08 1.41
CA ALA A 35 -22.50 0.99 0.52
C ALA A 35 -21.19 1.65 0.98
N LEU A 36 -21.04 1.90 2.29
CA LEU A 36 -19.78 2.42 2.83
C LEU A 36 -18.65 1.41 2.69
N ALA A 37 -18.93 0.11 2.88
CA ALA A 37 -17.95 -0.95 2.72
C ALA A 37 -17.45 -1.05 1.28
N LEU A 38 -18.33 -0.89 0.28
CA LEU A 38 -17.96 -0.86 -1.13
C LEU A 38 -17.09 0.34 -1.47
N LEU A 39 -17.46 1.53 -0.97
CA LEU A 39 -16.66 2.74 -1.16
C LEU A 39 -15.26 2.56 -0.54
N THR A 40 -15.21 2.04 0.68
CA THR A 40 -13.97 1.78 1.41
C THR A 40 -13.08 0.80 0.67
N ALA A 41 -13.62 -0.34 0.22
CA ALA A 41 -12.87 -1.33 -0.55
C ALA A 41 -12.34 -0.71 -1.86
N SER A 42 -13.15 0.11 -2.53
CA SER A 42 -12.77 0.77 -3.78
C SER A 42 -11.61 1.76 -3.59
N ILE A 43 -11.69 2.63 -2.58
CA ILE A 43 -10.64 3.59 -2.23
C ILE A 43 -9.36 2.88 -1.78
N TYR A 44 -9.50 1.80 -1.00
CA TYR A 44 -8.39 0.97 -0.58
C TYR A 44 -7.68 0.31 -1.77
N LEU A 45 -8.42 -0.37 -2.67
CA LEU A 45 -7.83 -1.02 -3.84
C LEU A 45 -7.13 -0.02 -4.78
N PHE A 46 -7.73 1.16 -4.94
CA PHE A 46 -7.11 2.25 -5.69
C PHE A 46 -5.80 2.71 -5.03
N THR A 47 -5.78 2.85 -3.71
CA THR A 47 -4.59 3.22 -2.93
C THR A 47 -3.47 2.20 -3.10
N GLU A 48 -3.76 0.90 -2.92
CA GLU A 48 -2.74 -0.15 -3.07
C GLU A 48 -2.25 -0.29 -4.51
N SER A 49 -3.10 -0.01 -5.50
CA SER A 49 -2.71 0.05 -6.90
C SER A 49 -1.72 1.20 -7.15
N LEU A 50 -1.99 2.39 -6.61
CA LEU A 50 -1.07 3.53 -6.71
C LEU A 50 0.28 3.26 -6.03
N ILE A 51 0.26 2.62 -4.85
CA ILE A 51 1.49 2.21 -4.17
C ILE A 51 2.27 1.23 -5.05
N THR A 52 1.61 0.19 -5.57
CA THR A 52 2.27 -0.79 -6.44
C THR A 52 2.87 -0.13 -7.69
N PHE A 53 2.13 0.76 -8.35
CA PHE A 53 2.63 1.50 -9.51
C PHE A 53 3.80 2.43 -9.19
N PHE A 54 3.83 3.04 -8.01
CA PHE A 54 4.99 3.81 -7.57
C PHE A 54 6.27 2.96 -7.57
N PHE A 55 6.22 1.74 -7.05
CA PHE A 55 7.38 0.85 -7.02
C PHE A 55 7.70 0.23 -8.39
N VAL A 56 6.70 0.00 -9.24
CA VAL A 56 6.92 -0.37 -10.65
C VAL A 56 7.67 0.73 -11.38
N GLY A 57 7.18 1.97 -11.32
CA GLY A 57 7.84 3.13 -11.92
C GLY A 57 9.23 3.34 -11.35
N ALA A 58 9.40 3.21 -10.04
CA ALA A 58 10.71 3.38 -9.43
C ALA A 58 11.75 2.34 -9.83
N GLY A 59 11.34 1.08 -10.00
CA GLY A 59 12.23 0.07 -10.57
C GLY A 59 12.56 0.32 -12.04
N ALA A 60 11.64 0.89 -12.82
CA ALA A 60 11.89 1.26 -14.21
C ALA A 60 12.91 2.41 -14.32
N ASP A 61 12.76 3.46 -13.50
CA ASP A 61 13.71 4.58 -13.44
C ASP A 61 15.13 4.10 -13.07
N ILE A 62 15.26 3.26 -12.03
CA ILE A 62 16.57 2.74 -11.60
C ILE A 62 17.20 1.89 -12.72
N LYS A 63 16.41 1.10 -13.44
CA LYS A 63 16.89 0.32 -14.58
C LYS A 63 17.38 1.24 -15.72
N GLN A 64 16.71 2.36 -15.94
CA GLN A 64 17.14 3.35 -16.92
C GLN A 64 18.44 4.03 -16.49
N TYR A 65 18.57 4.44 -15.23
CA TYR A 65 19.83 5.00 -14.70
C TYR A 65 21.00 4.02 -14.83
N MET A 66 20.76 2.72 -14.67
CA MET A 66 21.78 1.69 -14.90
C MET A 66 22.19 1.63 -16.38
N ALA A 67 21.25 1.75 -17.31
CA ALA A 67 21.54 1.79 -18.75
C ALA A 67 22.31 3.06 -19.17
N GLU A 68 22.09 4.17 -18.46
CA GLU A 68 22.79 5.45 -18.64
C GLU A 68 24.15 5.50 -17.93
N GLY A 69 24.55 4.43 -17.22
CA GLY A 69 25.81 4.36 -16.48
C GLY A 69 25.82 5.17 -15.17
N LEU A 70 24.66 5.63 -14.69
CA LEU A 70 24.49 6.42 -13.48
C LEU A 70 24.22 5.56 -12.24
N ALA A 71 23.75 4.32 -12.42
CA ALA A 71 23.45 3.38 -11.33
C ALA A 71 24.18 2.05 -11.53
N GLU A 72 24.50 1.39 -10.42
CA GLU A 72 25.15 0.08 -10.44
C GLU A 72 24.12 -1.07 -10.46
N GLU A 73 24.57 -2.27 -10.81
CA GLU A 73 23.75 -3.48 -10.71
C GLU A 73 23.27 -3.73 -9.27
N THR A 74 24.06 -3.32 -8.28
CA THR A 74 23.72 -3.37 -6.85
C THR A 74 22.48 -2.55 -6.52
N ASP A 75 22.37 -1.33 -7.06
CA ASP A 75 21.22 -0.42 -6.89
C ASP A 75 19.95 -1.02 -7.52
N TYR A 76 20.09 -1.61 -8.71
CA TYR A 76 18.99 -2.30 -9.39
C TYR A 76 18.52 -3.55 -8.61
N ASN A 77 19.46 -4.38 -8.14
CA ASN A 77 19.17 -5.56 -7.34
C ASN A 77 18.47 -5.20 -6.02
N GLN A 78 18.88 -4.11 -5.36
CA GLN A 78 18.17 -3.61 -4.18
C GLN A 78 16.73 -3.21 -4.51
N SER A 79 16.47 -2.56 -5.66
CA SER A 79 15.10 -2.22 -6.08
C SER A 79 14.20 -3.46 -6.22
N ILE A 80 14.77 -4.59 -6.65
CA ILE A 80 14.05 -5.88 -6.75
C ILE A 80 13.77 -6.45 -5.36
N LEU A 81 14.73 -6.39 -4.43
CA LEU A 81 14.55 -6.86 -3.05
C LEU A 81 13.45 -6.07 -2.32
N ILE A 82 13.38 -4.76 -2.54
CA ILE A 82 12.31 -3.91 -2.00
C ILE A 82 10.94 -4.40 -2.48
N LYS A 83 10.78 -4.66 -3.79
CA LYS A 83 9.53 -5.20 -4.34
C LYS A 83 9.17 -6.56 -3.74
N LYS A 84 10.15 -7.46 -3.56
CA LYS A 84 9.95 -8.77 -2.91
C LYS A 84 9.50 -8.64 -1.44
N LYS A 85 9.97 -7.62 -0.72
CA LYS A 85 9.55 -7.32 0.66
C LYS A 85 8.14 -6.71 0.71
N LEU A 86 7.81 -5.87 -0.27
CA LEU A 86 6.58 -5.10 -0.34
C LEU A 86 5.37 -5.92 -0.84
N TYR A 87 5.51 -6.63 -1.95
CA TYR A 87 4.36 -7.20 -2.67
C TYR A 87 3.63 -8.30 -1.90
N PRO A 88 4.31 -9.27 -1.25
CA PRO A 88 3.61 -10.33 -0.52
C PRO A 88 2.65 -9.82 0.56
N PRO A 89 3.05 -8.94 1.51
CA PRO A 89 2.11 -8.42 2.50
C PRO A 89 1.02 -7.54 1.88
N THR A 90 1.31 -6.78 0.81
CA THR A 90 0.28 -5.99 0.12
C THR A 90 -0.76 -6.87 -0.56
N MET A 91 -0.35 -7.89 -1.31
CA MET A 91 -1.26 -8.82 -1.98
C MET A 91 -2.11 -9.61 -0.99
N LEU A 92 -1.50 -10.04 0.12
CA LEU A 92 -2.24 -10.71 1.19
C LEU A 92 -3.27 -9.76 1.83
N ASN A 93 -2.93 -8.48 2.06
CA ASN A 93 -3.89 -7.54 2.62
C ASN A 93 -5.05 -7.25 1.65
N ILE A 94 -4.75 -7.07 0.36
CA ILE A 94 -5.78 -6.95 -0.69
C ILE A 94 -6.75 -8.14 -0.66
N LEU A 95 -6.21 -9.35 -0.63
CA LEU A 95 -7.03 -10.56 -0.54
C LEU A 95 -7.92 -10.54 0.71
N LEU A 96 -7.36 -10.23 1.87
CA LEU A 96 -8.11 -10.16 3.13
C LEU A 96 -9.23 -9.12 3.09
N VAL A 97 -8.96 -7.91 2.57
CA VAL A 97 -9.96 -6.84 2.45
C VAL A 97 -11.10 -7.25 1.51
N ILE A 98 -10.80 -7.88 0.38
CA ILE A 98 -11.81 -8.41 -0.54
C ILE A 98 -12.67 -9.47 0.15
N ILE A 99 -12.06 -10.41 0.88
CA ILE A 99 -12.80 -11.44 1.61
C ILE A 99 -13.70 -10.82 2.68
N VAL A 100 -13.19 -9.87 3.48
CA VAL A 100 -13.97 -9.16 4.51
C VAL A 100 -15.16 -8.42 3.88
N PHE A 101 -14.97 -7.80 2.72
CA PHE A 101 -16.05 -7.10 2.01
C PHE A 101 -17.13 -8.08 1.53
N ILE A 102 -16.75 -9.17 0.85
CA ILE A 102 -17.70 -10.16 0.33
C ILE A 102 -18.48 -10.83 1.48
N ILE A 103 -17.79 -11.25 2.53
CA ILE A 103 -18.44 -11.86 3.70
C ILE A 103 -19.31 -10.83 4.43
N GLY A 104 -18.91 -9.55 4.48
CA GLY A 104 -19.71 -8.47 5.05
C GLY A 104 -21.08 -8.36 4.38
N GLY A 105 -21.13 -8.38 3.05
CA GLY A 105 -22.40 -8.43 2.31
C GLY A 105 -23.24 -9.69 2.60
N ALA A 106 -22.60 -10.83 2.87
CA ALA A 106 -23.30 -12.06 3.29
C ALA A 106 -23.88 -11.96 4.72
N VAL A 107 -23.21 -11.21 5.62
CA VAL A 107 -23.72 -10.90 6.96
C VAL A 107 -24.91 -9.95 6.87
N ASP A 108 -24.82 -8.90 6.06
CA ASP A 108 -25.91 -7.93 5.86
C ASP A 108 -27.16 -8.56 5.25
N THR A 109 -27.01 -9.66 4.50
CA THR A 109 -28.13 -10.44 3.94
C THR A 109 -28.60 -11.59 4.84
N ASN A 110 -28.06 -11.70 6.07
CA ASN A 110 -28.35 -12.77 7.04
C ASN A 110 -28.01 -14.19 6.54
N ILE A 111 -27.15 -14.33 5.54
CA ILE A 111 -26.70 -15.62 5.00
C ILE A 111 -25.50 -16.16 5.79
N PHE A 112 -24.75 -15.28 6.47
CA PHE A 112 -23.56 -15.63 7.24
C PHE A 112 -23.58 -15.03 8.66
N PRO A 113 -23.09 -15.74 9.68
CA PRO A 113 -23.03 -15.21 11.05
C PRO A 113 -22.06 -14.02 11.16
N SER A 114 -22.37 -13.06 12.03
CA SER A 114 -21.57 -11.82 12.20
C SER A 114 -20.26 -12.03 12.97
N TRP A 115 -20.20 -13.00 13.89
CA TRP A 115 -19.03 -13.17 14.77
C TRP A 115 -17.73 -13.57 14.05
N PRO A 116 -17.71 -14.50 13.05
CA PRO A 116 -16.47 -14.83 12.35
C PRO A 116 -16.05 -13.71 11.41
N HIS A 117 -17.01 -12.97 10.85
CA HIS A 117 -16.75 -11.78 10.05
C HIS A 117 -16.05 -10.69 10.87
N GLY A 118 -16.55 -10.42 12.08
CA GLY A 118 -15.92 -9.48 13.01
C GLY A 118 -14.49 -9.88 13.38
N LEU A 119 -14.24 -11.17 13.63
CA LEU A 119 -12.88 -11.67 13.90
C LEU A 119 -11.96 -11.48 12.68
N LEU A 120 -12.44 -11.83 11.48
CA LEU A 120 -11.68 -11.64 10.23
C LEU A 120 -11.37 -10.17 9.97
N TYR A 121 -12.32 -9.27 10.25
CA TYR A 121 -12.10 -7.83 10.16
C TYR A 121 -10.95 -7.38 11.06
N VAL A 122 -10.92 -7.79 12.34
CA VAL A 122 -9.84 -7.42 13.27
C VAL A 122 -8.49 -7.96 12.80
N ILE A 123 -8.43 -9.20 12.32
CA ILE A 123 -7.20 -9.79 11.74
C ILE A 123 -6.71 -8.95 10.55
N THR A 124 -7.63 -8.57 9.67
CA THR A 124 -7.35 -7.77 8.48
C THR A 124 -6.85 -6.38 8.85
N LEU A 125 -7.47 -5.72 9.84
CA LEU A 125 -7.05 -4.41 10.34
C LEU A 125 -5.63 -4.48 10.94
N VAL A 126 -5.34 -5.47 11.79
CA VAL A 126 -3.99 -5.65 12.36
C VAL A 126 -2.97 -5.92 11.25
N HIS A 127 -3.32 -6.73 10.26
CA HIS A 127 -2.47 -6.97 9.11
C HIS A 127 -2.26 -5.70 8.27
N PHE A 128 -3.28 -4.84 8.13
CA PHE A 128 -3.18 -3.57 7.41
C PHE A 128 -2.19 -2.63 8.11
N LEU A 129 -2.31 -2.48 9.43
CA LEU A 129 -1.36 -1.67 10.20
C LEU A 129 0.09 -2.16 10.08
N LYS A 130 0.31 -3.48 10.06
CA LYS A 130 1.65 -4.06 9.82
C LYS A 130 2.14 -3.78 8.39
N MET A 131 1.27 -3.95 7.40
CA MET A 131 1.59 -3.65 6.00
C MET A 131 2.01 -2.20 5.81
N ILE A 132 1.30 -1.23 6.40
CA ILE A 132 1.64 0.21 6.32
C ILE A 132 3.07 0.46 6.81
N LYS A 133 3.50 -0.19 7.90
CA LYS A 133 4.87 -0.08 8.40
C LYS A 133 5.90 -0.61 7.40
N THR A 134 5.62 -1.75 6.79
CA THR A 134 6.47 -2.33 5.74
C THR A 134 6.55 -1.41 4.53
N GLN A 135 5.42 -0.88 4.06
CA GLN A 135 5.35 0.08 2.95
C GLN A 135 6.20 1.32 3.22
N ASN A 136 6.06 1.93 4.40
CA ASN A 136 6.88 3.07 4.81
C ASN A 136 8.39 2.77 4.79
N SER A 137 8.81 1.59 5.27
CA SER A 137 10.22 1.15 5.17
C SER A 137 10.67 1.08 3.70
N CYS A 138 9.88 0.43 2.85
CA CYS A 138 10.18 0.30 1.43
C CYS A 138 10.24 1.64 0.69
N PHE A 139 9.37 2.60 1.05
CA PHE A 139 9.43 3.97 0.51
C PHE A 139 10.75 4.65 0.86
N LYS A 140 11.18 4.58 2.13
CA LYS A 140 12.44 5.16 2.59
C LYS A 140 13.64 4.53 1.89
N GLU A 141 13.67 3.20 1.80
CA GLU A 141 14.73 2.45 1.09
C GLU A 141 14.81 2.85 -0.39
N THR A 142 13.68 3.02 -1.07
CA THR A 142 13.63 3.43 -2.48
C THR A 142 14.15 4.85 -2.69
N VAL A 143 13.80 5.78 -1.79
CA VAL A 143 14.30 7.16 -1.84
C VAL A 143 15.81 7.20 -1.59
N ALA A 144 16.32 6.40 -0.64
CA ALA A 144 17.75 6.31 -0.36
C ALA A 144 18.56 5.87 -1.58
N ILE A 145 18.09 4.85 -2.33
CA ILE A 145 18.74 4.42 -3.57
C ILE A 145 18.83 5.58 -4.57
N ARG A 146 17.73 6.32 -4.78
CA ARG A 146 17.72 7.46 -5.72
C ARG A 146 18.64 8.60 -5.30
N ILE A 147 18.72 8.90 -4.00
CA ILE A 147 19.65 9.89 -3.47
C ILE A 147 21.09 9.45 -3.73
N ASN A 148 21.44 8.20 -3.44
CA ASN A 148 22.78 7.67 -3.69
C ASN A 148 23.16 7.73 -5.18
N ILE A 149 22.24 7.39 -6.09
CA ILE A 149 22.44 7.52 -7.53
C ILE A 149 22.71 8.99 -7.92
N ALA A 150 21.92 9.92 -7.40
CA ALA A 150 22.07 11.35 -7.68
C ALA A 150 23.41 11.91 -7.15
N GLU A 151 23.84 11.50 -5.95
CA GLU A 151 25.12 11.90 -5.36
C GLU A 151 26.32 11.37 -6.16
N LYS A 152 26.28 10.10 -6.59
CA LYS A 152 27.31 9.50 -7.46
C LYS A 152 27.40 10.23 -8.81
N GLY A 153 26.25 10.53 -9.42
CA GLY A 153 26.18 11.29 -10.67
C GLY A 153 26.76 12.71 -10.54
N ASN A 154 26.55 13.38 -9.40
CA ASN A 154 27.12 14.70 -9.14
C ASN A 154 28.64 14.65 -8.87
N ALA A 155 29.13 13.63 -8.17
CA ALA A 155 30.55 13.46 -7.89
C ALA A 155 31.38 13.14 -9.16
N GLY A 156 30.81 12.37 -10.11
CA GLY A 156 31.45 12.08 -11.40
C GLY A 156 31.58 13.28 -12.34
N ASN A 157 30.81 14.35 -12.10
CA ASN A 157 30.80 15.58 -12.91
C ASN A 157 31.70 16.71 -12.36
N GLN A 158 32.44 16.49 -11.27
CA GLN A 158 33.44 17.47 -10.82
C GLN A 158 34.65 17.45 -11.76
N PRO A 159 35.06 18.59 -12.35
CA PRO A 159 36.26 18.63 -13.19
C PRO A 159 37.47 18.25 -12.34
N GLN A 160 38.23 17.25 -12.79
CA GLN A 160 39.51 16.90 -12.18
C GLN A 160 40.43 18.12 -12.30
N SER A 161 40.57 18.88 -11.20
CA SER A 161 41.58 19.94 -11.10
C SER A 161 42.94 19.28 -11.09
N SER A 162 43.63 19.32 -12.23
CA SER A 162 45.04 18.96 -12.38
C SER A 162 45.95 20.02 -11.77
#